data_AF-A0A7J9ZF11-F1
#
_entry.id   AF-A0A7J9ZF11-F1
#
_cell.length_a   1.000
_cell.length_b   1.000
_cell.length_c   1.000
_cell.angle_alpha   90.00
_cell.angle_beta   90.00
_cell.angle_gamma   90.00
#
_symmetry.space_group_name_H-M   'P 1'
#
loop_
_entity.id
_entity.type
_entity.pdbx_description
1 polymer ?
#
loop_
_entity_poly.entity_id
_entity_poly.type
_entity_poly.pdbx_seq_one_letter_code
_entity_poly.pdbx_strand_id
1 'polypeptide(L)'
;MTLPQGLFLAGFTVVTLAVIAFAGVVLVSARRVDGGSFPTWALLGRIARSREERAEVARWAFYAHRISGFGIFAFLCLHVVDVSLYAFSPPLYDSVHVLYGSAPMRVFECALLLAICFHTLNGLRLLAVDLADLGIAASVRLLGAVTVVTVVLGVAGSIVIMRPVLS
;
A
#
# COMPACT_ATOMS: atom_id res chain seq x y z
N MET A 1 25.95 4.74 13.12
CA MET A 1 24.59 4.29 13.50
C MET A 1 24.56 4.15 15.02
N THR A 2 23.63 4.81 15.70
CA THR A 2 23.47 4.73 17.17
C THR A 2 22.70 3.46 17.56
N LEU A 3 22.72 3.08 18.85
CA LEU A 3 21.94 1.94 19.35
C LEU A 3 20.42 2.13 19.10
N PRO A 4 19.80 3.29 19.41
CA PRO A 4 18.38 3.53 19.10
C PRO A 4 18.05 3.38 17.61
N GLN A 5 18.93 3.87 16.74
CA GLN A 5 18.80 3.73 15.29
C GLN A 5 18.85 2.25 14.86
N GLY A 6 19.77 1.47 15.44
CA GLY A 6 19.86 0.04 15.17
C GLY A 6 18.63 -0.75 15.61
N LEU A 7 18.09 -0.44 16.81
CA LEU A 7 16.87 -1.07 17.33
C LEU A 7 15.65 -0.73 16.48
N PHE A 8 15.52 0.53 16.08
CA PHE A 8 14.47 0.97 15.16
C PHE A 8 14.54 0.22 13.83
N LEU A 9 15.73 0.13 13.21
CA LEU A 9 15.89 -0.60 11.94
C LEU A 9 15.59 -2.08 12.07
N ALA A 10 15.95 -2.72 13.20
CA ALA A 10 15.59 -4.10 13.47
C ALA A 10 14.06 -4.26 13.56
N GLY A 11 13.38 -3.38 14.31
CA GLY A 11 11.92 -3.37 14.40
C GLY A 11 11.24 -3.16 13.04
N PHE A 12 11.69 -2.15 12.28
CA PHE A 12 11.23 -1.87 10.93
C PHE A 12 11.43 -3.06 9.99
N THR A 13 12.58 -3.74 10.09
CA THR A 13 12.88 -4.93 9.29
C THR A 13 11.93 -6.07 9.62
N VAL A 14 11.67 -6.35 10.90
CA VAL A 14 10.72 -7.38 11.32
C VAL A 14 9.31 -7.08 10.79
N VAL A 15 8.86 -5.82 10.90
CA VAL A 15 7.57 -5.37 10.38
C VAL A 15 7.51 -5.56 8.85
N THR A 16 8.55 -5.14 8.14
CA THR A 16 8.64 -5.27 6.68
C THR A 16 8.60 -6.74 6.26
N LEU A 17 9.33 -7.62 6.95
CA LEU A 17 9.31 -9.06 6.70
C LEU A 17 7.92 -9.67 6.96
N ALA A 18 7.22 -9.22 8.00
CA ALA A 18 5.85 -9.66 8.27
C ALA A 18 4.89 -9.25 7.14
N VAL A 19 5.02 -8.02 6.63
CA VAL A 19 4.23 -7.55 5.47
C VAL A 19 4.55 -8.36 4.21
N ILE A 20 5.83 -8.62 3.93
CA ILE A 20 6.27 -9.44 2.79
C ILE A 20 5.75 -10.88 2.92
N ALA A 21 5.84 -11.48 4.11
CA ALA A 21 5.34 -12.83 4.37
C ALA A 21 3.83 -12.90 4.17
N PHE A 22 3.07 -11.94 4.70
CA PHE A 22 1.63 -11.86 4.51
C PHE A 22 1.26 -11.68 3.03
N ALA A 23 1.94 -10.78 2.31
CA ALA A 23 1.75 -10.63 0.88
C ALA A 23 2.03 -11.94 0.13
N GLY A 24 3.09 -12.65 0.49
CA GLY A 24 3.42 -13.97 -0.05
C GLY A 24 2.31 -14.99 0.19
N VAL A 25 1.75 -15.06 1.40
CA VAL A 25 0.60 -15.93 1.73
C VAL A 25 -0.62 -15.58 0.87
N VAL A 26 -0.95 -14.29 0.74
CA VAL A 26 -2.07 -13.84 -0.10
C VAL A 26 -1.85 -14.22 -1.56
N LEU A 27 -0.65 -14.02 -2.10
CA LEU A 27 -0.32 -14.34 -3.48
C LEU A 27 -0.32 -15.86 -3.74
N VAL A 28 0.20 -16.67 -2.81
CA VAL A 28 0.13 -18.13 -2.91
C VAL A 28 -1.31 -18.63 -2.81
N SER A 29 -2.12 -18.03 -1.93
CA SER A 29 -3.55 -18.32 -1.84
C SER A 29 -4.27 -18.01 -3.15
N ALA A 30 -3.98 -16.85 -3.76
CA ALA A 30 -4.53 -16.47 -5.05
C ALA A 30 -4.22 -17.50 -6.15
N ARG A 31 -3.01 -18.08 -6.15
CA ARG A 31 -2.62 -19.16 -7.09
C ARG A 31 -3.42 -20.44 -6.91
N ARG A 32 -3.59 -20.85 -5.66
CA ARG A 32 -4.11 -22.19 -5.32
C ARG A 32 -5.63 -22.26 -5.37
N VAL A 33 -6.30 -21.19 -4.93
CA VAL A 33 -7.75 -21.19 -4.72
C VAL A 33 -8.49 -20.63 -5.92
N ASP A 34 -7.98 -19.54 -6.51
CA ASP A 34 -8.78 -18.71 -7.42
C ASP A 34 -8.47 -18.94 -8.91
N GLY A 35 -7.43 -19.72 -9.24
CA GLY A 35 -7.18 -20.32 -10.57
C GLY A 35 -6.98 -19.37 -11.77
N GLY A 36 -7.11 -18.05 -11.60
CA GLY A 36 -7.02 -17.08 -12.69
C GLY A 36 -5.59 -16.63 -13.03
N SER A 37 -5.42 -15.92 -14.16
CA SER A 37 -4.11 -15.45 -14.62
C SER A 37 -3.43 -14.46 -13.67
N PHE A 38 -2.09 -14.46 -13.73
CA PHE A 38 -1.24 -13.49 -13.04
C PHE A 38 -1.41 -12.08 -13.60
N PRO A 39 -1.16 -11.03 -12.77
CA PRO A 39 -1.19 -9.66 -13.26
C PRO A 39 -0.08 -9.53 -14.29
N THR A 40 -0.48 -9.35 -15.54
CA THR A 40 0.42 -9.12 -16.68
C THR A 40 0.10 -7.76 -17.29
N TRP A 41 1.06 -7.17 -18.00
CA TRP A 41 0.80 -5.92 -18.74
C TRP A 41 -0.33 -6.07 -19.77
N ALA A 42 -0.54 -7.29 -20.29
CA ALA A 42 -1.65 -7.61 -21.18
C ALA A 42 -3.03 -7.48 -20.50
N LEU A 43 -3.10 -7.64 -19.17
CA LEU A 43 -4.32 -7.57 -18.39
C LEU A 43 -4.88 -6.15 -18.35
N LEU A 44 -4.01 -5.13 -18.35
CA LEU A 44 -4.39 -3.72 -18.46
C LEU A 44 -5.03 -3.40 -19.82
N GLY A 45 -4.53 -4.00 -20.91
CA GLY A 45 -5.09 -3.84 -22.27
C GLY A 45 -6.40 -4.61 -22.52
N ARG A 46 -6.88 -5.35 -21.51
CA ARG A 46 -8.06 -6.24 -21.56
C ARG A 46 -9.18 -5.83 -20.61
N ILE A 47 -9.00 -4.78 -19.82
CA ILE A 47 -9.96 -4.24 -18.82
C ILE A 47 -11.39 -4.03 -19.38
N ALA A 48 -11.56 -3.95 -20.71
CA ALA A 48 -12.83 -3.56 -21.34
C ALA A 48 -13.54 -4.63 -22.20
N ARG A 49 -12.97 -5.82 -22.46
CA ARG A 49 -13.50 -6.68 -23.53
C ARG A 49 -14.54 -7.72 -23.08
N SER A 50 -14.34 -8.46 -21.98
CA SER A 50 -15.29 -9.50 -21.51
C SER A 50 -15.68 -9.37 -20.04
N ARG A 51 -16.71 -10.12 -19.60
CA ARG A 51 -17.08 -10.22 -18.17
C ARG A 51 -16.00 -10.91 -17.34
N GLU A 52 -15.32 -11.90 -17.93
CA GLU A 52 -14.26 -12.67 -17.29
C GLU A 52 -13.02 -11.80 -17.01
N GLU A 53 -12.62 -10.97 -17.99
CA GLU A 53 -11.49 -10.03 -17.82
C GLU A 53 -11.79 -8.95 -16.76
N ARG A 54 -13.05 -8.48 -16.70
CA ARG A 54 -13.51 -7.57 -15.65
C ARG A 54 -13.46 -8.20 -14.26
N ALA A 55 -13.89 -9.46 -14.15
CA ALA A 55 -13.83 -10.21 -12.90
C ALA A 55 -12.37 -10.44 -12.45
N GLU A 56 -11.47 -10.67 -13.39
CA GLU A 56 -10.05 -10.83 -13.11
C GLU A 56 -9.39 -9.54 -12.58
N VAL A 57 -9.69 -8.39 -13.17
CA VAL A 57 -9.18 -7.09 -12.69
C VAL A 57 -9.71 -6.79 -11.28
N ALA A 58 -11.00 -7.07 -11.04
CA ALA A 58 -11.61 -6.92 -9.72
C ALA A 58 -10.98 -7.86 -8.67
N ARG A 59 -10.64 -9.09 -9.07
CA ARG A 59 -9.93 -10.06 -8.22
C ARG A 59 -8.56 -9.55 -7.79
N TRP A 60 -7.78 -8.97 -8.70
CA TRP A 60 -6.49 -8.39 -8.34
C TRP A 60 -6.61 -7.17 -7.42
N ALA A 61 -7.61 -6.32 -7.64
CA ALA A 61 -7.91 -5.21 -6.74
C ALA A 61 -8.27 -5.67 -5.32
N PHE A 62 -8.95 -6.83 -5.19
CA PHE A 62 -9.25 -7.44 -3.89
C PHE A 62 -7.97 -7.84 -3.13
N TYR A 63 -7.02 -8.52 -3.76
CA TYR A 63 -5.76 -8.87 -3.08
C TYR A 63 -4.93 -7.63 -2.74
N ALA A 64 -4.85 -6.66 -3.66
CA ALA A 64 -4.15 -5.39 -3.42
C ALA A 64 -4.74 -4.67 -2.20
N HIS A 65 -6.07 -4.69 -2.03
CA HIS A 65 -6.74 -4.06 -0.89
C HIS A 65 -6.39 -4.74 0.45
N ARG A 66 -6.31 -6.07 0.46
CA ARG A 66 -5.91 -6.84 1.65
C ARG A 66 -4.44 -6.62 2.02
N ILE A 67 -3.56 -6.66 1.04
CA ILE A 67 -2.12 -6.47 1.24
C ILE A 67 -1.85 -5.05 1.75
N SER A 68 -2.45 -4.03 1.11
CA SER A 68 -2.32 -2.64 1.57
C SER A 68 -2.90 -2.44 2.97
N GLY A 69 -4.07 -3.01 3.28
CA GLY A 69 -4.67 -2.91 4.62
C GLY A 69 -3.77 -3.48 5.72
N PHE A 70 -3.19 -4.66 5.49
CA PHE A 70 -2.23 -5.25 6.43
C PHE A 70 -0.94 -4.42 6.54
N GLY A 71 -0.41 -3.91 5.42
CA GLY A 71 0.76 -3.05 5.41
C GLY A 71 0.54 -1.75 6.21
N ILE A 72 -0.62 -1.12 6.04
CA ILE A 72 -1.02 0.08 6.79
C ILE A 72 -1.16 -0.23 8.28
N PHE A 73 -1.82 -1.33 8.64
CA PHE A 73 -1.94 -1.76 10.04
C PHE A 73 -0.55 -1.98 10.67
N ALA A 74 0.33 -2.70 9.98
CA ALA A 74 1.67 -2.98 10.49
C ALA A 74 2.51 -1.69 10.64
N PHE A 75 2.38 -0.75 9.68
CA PHE A 75 2.94 0.59 9.80
C PHE A 75 2.38 1.35 11.00
N LEU A 76 1.05 1.33 11.22
CA LEU A 76 0.41 2.04 12.33
C LEU A 76 0.94 1.55 13.68
N CYS A 77 1.15 0.24 13.87
CA CYS A 77 1.76 -0.30 15.08
C CYS A 77 3.16 0.29 15.33
N LEU A 78 4.01 0.34 14.30
CA LEU A 78 5.35 0.94 14.40
C LEU A 78 5.29 2.45 14.60
N HIS A 79 4.37 3.13 13.90
CA HIS A 79 4.19 4.57 13.94
C HIS A 79 3.74 5.07 15.32
N VAL A 80 2.83 4.36 15.99
CA VAL A 80 2.41 4.67 17.35
C VAL A 80 3.60 4.61 18.31
N VAL A 81 4.44 3.56 18.21
CA VAL A 81 5.65 3.44 19.03
C VAL A 81 6.60 4.60 18.75
N ASP A 82 6.86 4.91 17.49
CA ASP A 82 7.79 5.95 17.08
C ASP A 82 7.36 7.36 17.53
N VAL A 83 6.11 7.76 17.27
CA VAL A 83 5.60 9.06 17.73
C VAL A 83 5.55 9.13 19.26
N SER A 84 5.31 8.00 19.95
CA SER A 84 5.34 7.99 21.42
C SER A 84 6.72 8.30 22.00
N LEU A 85 7.82 8.06 21.26
CA LEU A 85 9.17 8.40 21.70
C LEU A 85 9.32 9.89 22.01
N TYR A 86 8.56 10.74 21.32
CA TYR A 86 8.56 12.18 21.60
C TYR A 86 8.17 12.49 23.06
N ALA A 87 7.19 11.76 23.60
CA ALA A 87 6.73 11.94 24.98
C ALA A 87 7.68 11.28 25.99
N PHE A 88 8.33 10.16 25.64
CA PHE A 88 9.21 9.43 26.57
C PHE A 88 10.64 9.96 26.60
N SER A 89 11.20 10.35 25.45
CA SER A 89 12.56 10.83 25.31
C SER A 89 12.74 11.58 23.98
N PRO A 90 12.66 12.92 23.98
CA PRO A 90 12.92 13.73 22.80
C PRO A 90 14.27 13.42 22.12
N PRO A 91 15.38 13.17 22.85
CA PRO A 91 16.64 12.77 22.21
C PRO A 91 16.57 11.44 21.45
N LEU A 92 15.78 10.45 21.93
CA LEU A 92 15.58 9.19 21.21
C LEU A 92 14.74 9.41 19.96
N TYR A 93 13.68 10.20 20.07
CA TYR A 93 12.83 10.60 18.94
C TYR A 93 13.67 11.23 17.83
N ASP A 94 14.47 12.25 18.17
CA ASP A 94 15.34 12.94 17.20
C ASP A 94 16.35 11.97 16.56
N SER A 95 16.96 11.09 17.36
CA SER A 95 17.94 10.12 16.86
C SER A 95 17.34 9.15 15.84
N VAL A 96 16.11 8.68 16.08
CA VAL A 96 15.38 7.80 15.15
C VAL A 96 14.91 8.57 13.91
N HIS A 97 14.45 9.81 14.07
CA HIS A 97 13.95 10.64 12.95
C HIS A 97 15.03 11.03 11.94
N VAL A 98 16.32 10.98 12.32
CA VAL A 98 17.42 11.05 11.35
C VAL A 98 17.35 9.92 10.30
N LEU A 99 16.92 8.70 10.69
CA LEU A 99 16.75 7.60 9.74
C LEU A 99 15.56 7.79 8.81
N TYR A 100 14.47 8.39 9.28
CA TYR A 100 13.32 8.72 8.44
C TYR A 100 13.67 9.71 7.33
N GLY A 101 14.58 10.65 7.61
CA GLY A 101 15.07 11.57 6.60
C GLY A 101 15.88 10.92 5.47
N SER A 102 16.30 9.66 5.61
CA SER A 102 17.16 8.97 4.64
C SER A 102 16.42 8.62 3.34
N ALA A 103 17.16 8.56 2.23
CA ALA A 103 16.59 8.24 0.91
C ALA A 103 15.83 6.89 0.88
N PRO A 104 16.33 5.79 1.47
CA PRO A 104 15.58 4.53 1.50
C PRO A 104 14.25 4.64 2.25
N MET A 105 14.21 5.38 3.36
CA MET A 105 12.97 5.52 4.13
C MET A 105 11.95 6.41 3.42
N ARG A 106 12.41 7.46 2.71
CA ARG A 106 11.54 8.26 1.83
C ARG A 106 10.93 7.44 0.68
N VAL A 107 11.67 6.50 0.11
CA VAL A 107 11.11 5.56 -0.89
C VAL A 107 10.02 4.67 -0.26
N PHE A 108 10.24 4.21 0.98
CA PHE A 108 9.20 3.49 1.73
C PHE A 108 7.97 4.36 2.00
N GLU A 109 8.15 5.63 2.38
CA GLU A 109 7.04 6.59 2.55
C GLU A 109 6.23 6.77 1.27
N CYS A 110 6.88 6.79 0.10
CA CYS A 110 6.19 6.84 -1.20
C CYS A 110 5.34 5.58 -1.46
N ALA A 111 5.88 4.39 -1.14
CA ALA A 111 5.14 3.14 -1.26
C ALA A 111 3.94 3.08 -0.30
N LEU A 112 4.14 3.55 0.95
CA LEU A 112 3.09 3.65 1.95
C LEU A 112 1.99 4.64 1.53
N LEU A 113 2.35 5.79 0.96
CA LEU A 113 1.40 6.76 0.42
C LEU A 113 0.50 6.13 -0.65
N LEU A 114 1.09 5.42 -1.62
CA LEU A 114 0.33 4.70 -2.65
C LEU A 114 -0.59 3.63 -2.03
N ALA A 115 -0.12 2.89 -1.03
CA ALA A 115 -0.91 1.89 -0.33
C ALA A 115 -2.12 2.52 0.39
N ILE A 116 -1.92 3.64 1.10
CA ILE A 116 -2.98 4.38 1.80
C ILE A 116 -4.01 4.90 0.79
N CYS A 117 -3.58 5.61 -0.26
CA CYS A 117 -4.48 6.14 -1.28
C CYS A 117 -5.32 5.03 -1.92
N PHE A 118 -4.68 3.94 -2.34
CA PHE A 118 -5.39 2.81 -2.93
C PHE A 118 -6.36 2.17 -1.94
N HIS A 119 -5.91 1.87 -0.72
CA HIS A 119 -6.71 1.17 0.28
C HIS A 119 -7.98 1.96 0.63
N THR A 120 -7.83 3.25 0.92
CA THR A 120 -8.95 4.13 1.27
C THR A 120 -9.91 4.29 0.10
N LEU A 121 -9.42 4.63 -1.10
CA LEU A 121 -10.29 4.84 -2.26
C LEU A 121 -10.96 3.55 -2.73
N ASN A 122 -10.26 2.42 -2.69
CA ASN A 122 -10.83 1.13 -3.02
C ASN A 122 -11.86 0.67 -1.97
N GLY A 123 -11.65 1.00 -0.69
CA GLY A 123 -12.64 0.77 0.37
C GLY A 123 -13.92 1.57 0.14
N LEU A 124 -13.79 2.87 -0.20
CA LEU A 124 -14.93 3.71 -0.57
C LEU A 124 -15.65 3.19 -1.82
N ARG A 125 -14.91 2.67 -2.82
CA ARG A 125 -15.50 2.01 -3.99
C ARG A 125 -16.32 0.79 -3.59
N LEU A 126 -15.79 -0.09 -2.73
CA LEU A 126 -16.53 -1.26 -2.26
C LEU A 126 -17.82 -0.84 -1.55
N LEU A 127 -17.75 0.14 -0.65
CA LEU A 127 -18.92 0.70 0.01
C LEU A 127 -19.95 1.25 -0.99
N ALA A 128 -19.50 2.00 -2.01
CA ALA A 128 -20.39 2.54 -3.03
C ALA A 128 -21.05 1.44 -3.88
N VAL A 129 -20.32 0.38 -4.21
CA VAL A 129 -20.84 -0.77 -4.95
C VAL A 129 -21.92 -1.49 -4.14
N ASP A 130 -21.69 -1.70 -2.84
CA ASP A 130 -22.62 -2.42 -1.97
C ASP A 130 -23.86 -1.57 -1.64
N LEU A 131 -23.70 -0.27 -1.36
CA LEU A 131 -24.81 0.61 -1.00
C LEU A 131 -25.70 1.00 -2.18
N ALA A 132 -25.15 1.10 -3.39
CA ALA A 132 -25.88 1.52 -4.58
C ALA A 132 -26.17 0.36 -5.55
N ASP A 133 -25.95 -0.90 -5.13
CA ASP A 133 -26.17 -2.13 -5.90
C ASP A 133 -25.59 -2.05 -7.34
N LEU A 134 -24.33 -1.62 -7.42
CA LEU A 134 -23.70 -1.36 -8.70
C LEU A 134 -23.27 -2.66 -9.37
N GLY A 135 -23.74 -2.88 -10.61
CA GLY A 135 -23.31 -4.02 -11.41
C GLY A 135 -21.80 -4.01 -11.74
N ILE A 136 -21.29 -5.19 -12.13
CA ILE A 136 -19.85 -5.44 -12.41
C ILE A 136 -19.23 -4.40 -13.35
N ALA A 137 -19.96 -3.97 -14.39
CA ALA A 137 -19.45 -2.96 -15.34
C ALA A 137 -19.20 -1.59 -14.68
N ALA A 138 -20.08 -1.14 -13.80
CA ALA A 138 -19.93 0.10 -13.07
C ALA A 138 -18.81 -0.03 -12.02
N SER A 139 -18.76 -1.14 -11.29
CA SER A 139 -17.71 -1.43 -10.30
C SER A 139 -16.31 -1.38 -10.92
N VAL A 140 -16.11 -1.94 -12.12
CA VAL A 140 -14.81 -1.89 -12.82
C VAL A 140 -14.46 -0.48 -13.32
N ARG A 141 -15.45 0.31 -13.77
CA ARG A 141 -15.19 1.73 -14.12
C ARG A 141 -14.73 2.53 -12.91
N LEU A 142 -15.39 2.33 -11.76
CA LEU A 142 -14.99 2.98 -10.51
C LEU A 142 -13.61 2.50 -10.05
N LEU A 143 -13.28 1.22 -10.21
CA LEU A 143 -11.92 0.72 -9.97
C LEU A 143 -10.90 1.44 -10.86
N GLY A 144 -11.18 1.62 -12.15
CA GLY A 144 -10.33 2.41 -13.04
C GLY A 144 -10.11 3.83 -12.54
N ALA A 145 -11.17 4.51 -12.11
CA ALA A 145 -11.08 5.85 -11.52
C ALA A 145 -10.24 5.86 -10.24
N VAL A 146 -10.47 4.90 -9.32
CA VAL A 146 -9.69 4.72 -8.09
C VAL A 146 -8.21 4.55 -8.41
N THR A 147 -7.87 3.70 -9.38
CA THR A 147 -6.47 3.45 -9.78
C THR A 147 -5.83 4.72 -10.33
N VAL A 148 -6.50 5.45 -11.23
CA VAL A 148 -5.97 6.70 -11.79
C VAL A 148 -5.75 7.74 -10.70
N VAL A 149 -6.74 7.96 -9.83
CA VAL A 149 -6.64 8.93 -8.74
C VAL A 149 -5.52 8.54 -7.77
N THR A 150 -5.40 7.26 -7.43
CA THR A 150 -4.30 6.74 -6.58
C THR A 150 -2.94 7.06 -7.19
N VAL A 151 -2.75 6.78 -8.48
CA VAL A 151 -1.46 7.02 -9.15
C VAL A 151 -1.17 8.51 -9.22
N VAL A 152 -2.14 9.34 -9.59
CA VAL A 152 -1.96 10.80 -9.69
C VAL A 152 -1.58 11.40 -8.33
N LEU A 153 -2.35 11.10 -7.27
CA LEU A 153 -2.09 11.61 -5.93
C LEU A 153 -0.79 11.04 -5.36
N GLY A 154 -0.57 9.74 -5.54
CA GLY A 154 0.64 9.06 -5.07
C GLY A 154 1.90 9.59 -5.73
N VAL A 155 1.91 9.79 -7.05
CA VAL A 155 3.06 10.36 -7.76
C VAL A 155 3.29 11.82 -7.36
N ALA A 156 2.22 12.64 -7.33
CA ALA A 156 2.33 14.03 -6.92
C ALA A 156 2.91 14.17 -5.51
N GLY A 157 2.42 13.39 -4.54
CA GLY A 157 2.95 13.36 -3.17
C GLY A 157 4.37 12.79 -3.11
N SER A 158 4.66 11.75 -3.89
CA SER A 158 6.02 11.15 -3.94
C SER A 158 7.06 12.15 -4.46
N ILE A 159 6.71 13.03 -5.41
CA ILE A 159 7.61 14.10 -5.86
C ILE A 159 7.94 15.05 -4.71
N VAL A 160 6.97 15.39 -3.87
CA VAL A 160 7.18 16.24 -2.69
C VAL A 160 8.03 15.52 -1.64
N ILE A 161 7.74 14.26 -1.36
CA ILE A 161 8.52 13.42 -0.43
C ILE A 161 9.96 13.27 -0.92
N MET A 162 10.20 13.10 -2.21
CA MET A 162 11.55 12.88 -2.73
C MET A 162 12.33 14.17 -2.96
N ARG A 163 11.68 15.35 -2.92
CA ARG A 163 12.32 16.63 -3.21
C ARG A 163 13.67 16.83 -2.49
N PRO A 164 13.82 16.59 -1.17
CA PRO A 164 15.08 16.81 -0.46
C PRO A 164 16.22 15.86 -0.86
N VAL A 165 15.91 14.76 -1.56
CA VAL A 165 16.91 13.80 -2.08
C VAL A 165 17.30 14.14 -3.52
N LEU A 166 16.41 14.79 -4.27
CA LEU A 166 16.57 15.11 -5.68
C LEU A 166 17.16 16.50 -5.94
N SER A 167 17.14 17.38 -4.93
CA SER A 167 17.69 18.75 -4.97
C SER A 167 19.04 18.84 -4.28
#